data_AF-A0A427KD56-F1
#
_entry.id   AF-A0A427KD56-F1
#
_cell.length_a   1.000
_cell.length_b   1.000
_cell.length_c   1.000
_cell.angle_alpha   90.00
_cell.angle_beta   90.00
_cell.angle_gamma   90.00
#
_symmetry.space_group_name_H-M   'P 1'
#
loop_
_entity.id
_entity.type
_entity.pdbx_description
1 polymer ?
#
loop_
_entity_poly.entity_id
_entity_poly.type
_entity_poly.pdbx_seq_one_letter_code
_entity_poly.pdbx_strand_id
1 'polypeptide(L)'
;MSPDIITIILSMVIFFMSFYYYARSAKLPLTSPIGMNEYFSGIFFLRKGSLSLFFGRIALLVGFPLSYALKFIRDGEGAVYFPLIVITWGIALYCYKYANRFNGVAEERKGFFNILFKGKTYGIAGTSLWLLRILYIASVVYVFLYR
;
A
#
# COMPACT_ATOMS: atom_id res chain seq x y z
N MET A 1 -14.94 -18.00 13.73
CA MET A 1 -14.17 -17.26 12.71
C MET A 1 -12.80 -16.99 13.28
N SER A 2 -11.73 -17.27 12.55
CA SER A 2 -10.39 -17.19 13.14
C SER A 2 -9.93 -15.74 13.37
N PRO A 3 -9.15 -15.46 14.43
CA PRO A 3 -8.73 -14.10 14.77
C PRO A 3 -8.02 -13.38 13.62
N ASP A 4 -7.19 -14.11 12.86
CA ASP A 4 -6.48 -13.61 11.69
C ASP A 4 -7.43 -13.11 10.58
N ILE A 5 -8.51 -13.85 10.29
CA ILE A 5 -9.50 -13.45 9.29
C ILE A 5 -10.29 -12.22 9.79
N ILE A 6 -10.65 -12.20 11.07
CA ILE A 6 -11.34 -11.05 11.68
C ILE A 6 -10.48 -9.79 11.56
N THR A 7 -9.18 -9.87 11.86
CA THR A 7 -8.26 -8.74 11.74
C THR A 7 -8.16 -8.24 10.30
N ILE A 8 -8.09 -9.12 9.30
CA ILE A 8 -8.07 -8.71 7.88
C ILE A 8 -9.35 -7.97 7.52
N ILE A 9 -10.51 -8.55 7.82
CA ILE A 9 -11.80 -7.96 7.45
C ILE A 9 -11.98 -6.61 8.11
N LEU A 10 -11.69 -6.50 9.41
CA LEU A 10 -11.82 -5.24 10.13
C LEU A 10 -10.90 -4.16 9.52
N SER A 11 -9.67 -4.54 9.17
CA SER A 11 -8.69 -3.63 8.56
C SER A 11 -9.14 -3.15 7.19
N MET A 12 -9.67 -4.06 6.37
CA MET A 12 -10.23 -3.72 5.07
C MET A 12 -11.44 -2.80 5.21
N VAL A 13 -12.38 -3.11 6.11
CA VAL A 13 -13.59 -2.28 6.35
C VAL A 13 -13.22 -0.87 6.81
N ILE A 14 -12.31 -0.74 7.78
CA ILE A 14 -11.85 0.57 8.27
C ILE A 14 -11.22 1.36 7.12
N PHE A 15 -10.38 0.73 6.30
CA PHE A 15 -9.79 1.39 5.15
C PHE A 15 -10.82 1.80 4.11
N PHE A 16 -11.74 0.90 3.73
CA PHE A 16 -12.78 1.19 2.75
C PHE A 16 -13.68 2.34 3.18
N MET A 17 -14.11 2.37 4.44
CA MET A 17 -14.92 3.47 4.98
C MET A 17 -14.14 4.79 4.98
N SER A 18 -12.86 4.74 5.39
CA SER A 18 -11.97 5.90 5.38
C SER A 18 -11.74 6.47 3.98
N PHE A 19 -11.56 5.59 3.00
CA PHE A 19 -11.40 5.94 1.59
C PHE A 19 -12.70 6.43 0.98
N TYR A 20 -13.83 5.81 1.29
CA TYR A 20 -15.14 6.23 0.81
C TYR A 20 -15.47 7.65 1.25
N TYR A 21 -15.21 7.98 2.52
CA TYR A 21 -15.37 9.34 3.05
C TYR A 21 -14.49 10.35 2.31
N TYR A 22 -13.22 9.99 2.07
CA TYR A 22 -12.29 10.81 1.28
C TYR A 22 -12.79 11.01 -0.16
N ALA A 23 -13.20 9.95 -0.84
CA ALA A 23 -13.67 10.00 -2.22
C ALA A 23 -14.92 10.86 -2.37
N ARG A 24 -15.87 10.78 -1.41
CA ARG A 24 -17.04 11.65 -1.33
C ARG A 24 -16.64 13.13 -1.18
N SER A 25 -15.73 13.43 -0.26
CA SER A 25 -15.24 14.79 -0.02
C SER A 25 -14.53 15.37 -1.25
N ALA A 26 -13.75 14.55 -1.95
CA ALA A 26 -12.99 14.93 -3.14
C ALA A 26 -13.76 14.81 -4.46
N LYS A 27 -15.06 14.44 -4.43
CA LYS A 27 -15.91 14.20 -5.62
C LYS A 27 -15.28 13.23 -6.65
N LEU A 28 -14.62 12.18 -6.16
CA LEU A 28 -13.93 11.20 -7.00
C LEU A 28 -14.91 10.15 -7.58
N PRO A 29 -14.83 9.85 -8.89
CA PRO A 29 -15.60 8.76 -9.49
C PRO A 29 -15.03 7.39 -9.12
N LEU A 30 -15.70 6.70 -8.19
CA LEU A 30 -15.26 5.41 -7.61
C LEU A 30 -15.11 4.27 -8.62
N THR A 31 -15.88 4.28 -9.70
CA THR A 31 -15.89 3.22 -10.73
C THR A 31 -14.96 3.51 -11.91
N SER A 32 -14.17 4.58 -11.83
CA SER A 32 -13.26 4.97 -12.91
C SER A 32 -11.83 4.46 -12.68
N PRO A 33 -11.00 4.33 -13.75
CA PRO A 33 -9.56 4.08 -13.61
C PRO A 33 -8.86 5.12 -12.73
N ILE A 34 -9.38 6.35 -12.71
CA ILE A 34 -8.92 7.43 -11.84
C ILE A 34 -9.20 7.06 -10.38
N GLY A 35 -10.42 6.63 -10.05
CA GLY A 35 -10.80 6.21 -8.70
C GLY A 35 -9.99 5.03 -8.16
N MET A 36 -9.68 4.04 -9.02
CA MET A 36 -8.82 2.92 -8.61
C MET A 36 -7.38 3.36 -8.37
N ASN A 37 -6.86 4.25 -9.21
CA ASN A 37 -5.55 4.82 -9.00
C ASN A 37 -5.47 5.66 -7.71
N GLU A 38 -6.53 6.39 -7.39
CA GLU A 38 -6.69 7.14 -6.13
C GLU A 38 -6.76 6.22 -4.92
N TYR A 39 -7.42 5.06 -5.03
CA TYR A 39 -7.48 4.06 -3.99
C TYR A 39 -6.07 3.58 -3.60
N PHE A 40 -5.28 3.13 -4.58
CA PHE A 40 -3.90 2.70 -4.31
C PHE A 40 -2.99 3.86 -3.88
N SER A 41 -3.12 5.03 -4.50
CA SER A 41 -2.38 6.23 -4.05
C SER A 41 -2.74 6.62 -2.61
N GLY A 42 -3.99 6.36 -2.24
CA GLY A 42 -4.57 6.49 -0.91
C GLY A 42 -3.98 5.50 0.08
N ILE A 43 -3.62 4.27 -0.31
CA ILE A 43 -2.91 3.31 0.55
C ILE A 43 -1.45 3.75 0.75
N PHE A 44 -0.78 4.14 -0.33
CA PHE A 44 0.68 4.35 -0.36
C PHE A 44 1.13 5.81 -0.18
N PHE A 45 0.37 6.65 0.54
CA PHE A 45 0.79 8.02 0.91
C PHE A 45 1.15 8.97 -0.25
N LEU A 46 0.67 8.72 -1.47
CA LEU A 46 1.01 9.55 -2.65
C LEU A 46 0.08 10.76 -2.86
N ARG A 47 -1.00 10.88 -2.07
CA ARG A 47 -2.01 11.94 -2.17
C ARG A 47 -2.10 12.77 -0.90
N LYS A 48 -2.71 13.96 -1.02
CA LYS A 48 -2.93 14.95 0.06
C LYS A 48 -3.30 14.28 1.39
N GLY A 49 -2.71 14.79 2.47
CA GLY A 49 -2.96 14.32 3.83
C GLY A 49 -4.40 14.57 4.25
N SER A 50 -5.26 13.57 4.09
CA SER A 50 -6.55 13.49 4.78
C SER A 50 -6.34 12.70 6.07
N LEU A 51 -6.85 13.22 7.19
CA LEU A 51 -6.90 12.48 8.46
C LEU A 51 -7.69 11.18 8.32
N SER A 52 -8.76 11.16 7.52
CA SER A 52 -9.54 9.92 7.28
C SER A 52 -8.66 8.85 6.62
N LEU A 53 -7.93 9.21 5.56
CA LEU A 53 -7.02 8.29 4.87
C LEU A 53 -5.88 7.84 5.78
N PHE A 54 -5.39 8.70 6.67
CA PHE A 54 -4.32 8.35 7.60
C PHE A 54 -4.72 7.21 8.53
N PHE A 55 -5.89 7.28 9.18
CA PHE A 55 -6.38 6.20 10.04
C PHE A 55 -6.64 4.91 9.25
N GLY A 56 -7.20 5.02 8.04
CA GLY A 56 -7.35 3.87 7.15
C GLY A 56 -6.00 3.20 6.82
N ARG A 57 -4.95 3.97 6.54
CA ARG A 57 -3.61 3.44 6.26
C ARG A 57 -3.04 2.70 7.46
N ILE A 58 -3.19 3.24 8.67
CA ILE A 58 -2.75 2.56 9.90
C ILE A 58 -3.43 1.21 10.03
N ALA A 59 -4.75 1.14 9.79
CA ALA A 59 -5.50 -0.10 9.84
C ALA A 59 -4.94 -1.16 8.87
N LEU A 60 -4.61 -0.79 7.62
CA LEU A 60 -4.00 -1.71 6.67
C LEU A 60 -2.57 -2.09 7.06
N LEU A 61 -1.74 -1.09 7.39
CA LEU A 61 -0.33 -1.28 7.66
C LEU A 61 -0.09 -2.12 8.90
N VAL A 62 -0.94 -2.01 9.92
CA VAL A 62 -0.83 -2.80 11.16
C VAL A 62 -1.61 -4.11 11.03
N GLY A 63 -2.84 -4.04 10.50
CA GLY A 63 -3.77 -5.16 10.55
C GLY A 63 -3.39 -6.35 9.66
N PHE A 64 -2.85 -6.09 8.46
CA PHE A 64 -2.35 -7.18 7.61
C PHE A 64 -1.20 -7.97 8.28
N PRO A 65 -0.09 -7.33 8.70
CA PRO A 65 0.97 -8.04 9.40
C PRO A 65 0.50 -8.70 10.70
N LEU A 66 -0.36 -8.05 11.47
CA LEU A 66 -0.91 -8.63 12.69
C LEU A 66 -1.67 -9.92 12.40
N SER A 67 -2.48 -9.96 11.33
CA SER A 67 -3.17 -11.17 10.90
C SER A 67 -2.20 -12.32 10.59
N TYR A 68 -1.15 -12.06 9.82
CA TYR A 68 -0.15 -13.08 9.50
C TYR A 68 0.69 -13.49 10.72
N ALA A 69 0.96 -12.58 11.64
CA ALA A 69 1.60 -12.91 12.91
C ALA A 69 0.72 -13.81 13.78
N LEU A 70 -0.58 -13.53 13.87
CA LEU A 70 -1.55 -14.39 14.57
C LEU A 70 -1.64 -15.77 13.94
N LYS A 71 -1.68 -15.84 12.60
CA LYS A 71 -1.67 -17.11 11.87
C LYS A 71 -0.39 -17.92 12.14
N PHE A 72 0.76 -17.25 12.16
CA PHE A 72 2.04 -17.88 12.45
C PHE A 72 2.12 -18.43 13.87
N ILE A 73 1.64 -17.66 14.86
CA ILE A 73 1.61 -18.09 16.26
C ILE A 73 0.69 -19.30 16.45
N ARG A 74 -0.45 -19.33 15.75
CA ARG A 74 -1.45 -20.40 15.92
C ARG A 74 -1.08 -21.69 15.16
N ASP A 75 -0.71 -21.56 13.89
CA ASP A 75 -0.63 -22.69 12.97
C ASP A 75 0.81 -22.94 12.48
N GLY A 76 1.79 -22.11 12.86
CA GLY A 76 3.14 -22.13 12.28
C GLY A 76 3.19 -21.66 10.81
N GLU A 77 2.07 -21.18 10.28
CA GLU A 77 1.91 -20.80 8.88
C GLU A 77 1.97 -19.29 8.66
N GLY A 78 2.30 -18.88 7.43
CA GLY A 78 2.18 -17.48 7.01
C GLY A 78 3.47 -16.66 7.09
N ALA A 79 4.55 -17.21 7.67
CA ALA A 79 5.88 -16.60 7.63
C ALA A 79 6.37 -16.31 6.20
N VAL A 80 5.92 -17.11 5.22
CA VAL A 80 6.20 -16.90 3.79
C VAL A 80 5.77 -15.51 3.29
N TYR A 81 4.76 -14.90 3.90
CA TYR A 81 4.25 -13.58 3.50
C TYR A 81 5.00 -12.41 4.17
N PHE A 82 5.83 -12.65 5.20
CA PHE A 82 6.55 -11.58 5.89
C PHE A 82 7.49 -10.77 5.00
N PRO A 83 8.29 -11.37 4.09
CA PRO A 83 9.08 -10.60 3.14
C PRO A 83 8.22 -9.65 2.31
N LEU A 84 7.08 -10.11 1.80
CA LEU A 84 6.16 -9.29 1.01
C LEU A 84 5.57 -8.12 1.83
N ILE A 85 5.20 -8.37 3.08
CA ILE A 85 4.69 -7.33 3.99
C ILE A 85 5.76 -6.26 4.25
N VAL A 86 6.98 -6.67 4.61
CA VAL A 86 8.10 -5.76 4.91
C VAL A 86 8.44 -4.91 3.69
N ILE A 87 8.49 -5.50 2.49
CA ILE A 87 8.76 -4.73 1.27
C ILE A 87 7.62 -3.79 0.92
N THR A 88 6.37 -4.20 1.13
CA THR A 88 5.19 -3.33 0.92
C THR A 88 5.23 -2.12 1.85
N TRP A 89 5.64 -2.29 3.10
CA TRP A 89 5.93 -1.18 4.03
C TRP A 89 7.07 -0.30 3.53
N GLY A 90 8.15 -0.89 3.03
CA GLY A 90 9.26 -0.15 2.42
C GLY A 90 8.80 0.75 1.27
N ILE A 91 7.91 0.26 0.41
CA ILE A 91 7.29 1.05 -0.67
C ILE A 91 6.42 2.17 -0.08
N ALA A 92 5.58 1.88 0.91
CA ALA A 92 4.73 2.89 1.54
C ALA A 92 5.55 4.02 2.20
N LEU A 93 6.62 3.67 2.92
CA LEU A 93 7.56 4.62 3.52
C LEU A 93 8.33 5.43 2.49
N TYR A 94 8.76 4.79 1.40
CA TYR A 94 9.38 5.48 0.26
C TYR A 94 8.43 6.54 -0.30
N CYS A 95 7.20 6.15 -0.61
CA CYS A 95 6.20 7.05 -1.16
C CYS A 95 5.86 8.18 -0.17
N TYR A 96 5.78 7.89 1.13
CA TYR A 96 5.61 8.91 2.16
C TYR A 96 6.78 9.92 2.19
N LYS A 97 8.02 9.43 2.22
CA LYS A 97 9.23 10.27 2.28
C LYS A 97 9.39 11.17 1.05
N TYR A 98 9.03 10.66 -0.13
CA TYR A 98 9.22 11.36 -1.39
C TYR A 98 7.93 11.98 -1.95
N ALA A 99 6.81 11.95 -1.20
CA ALA A 99 5.51 12.48 -1.60
C ALA A 99 5.60 13.90 -2.18
N ASN A 100 6.36 14.80 -1.55
CA ASN A 100 6.51 16.18 -2.00
C ASN A 100 7.18 16.30 -3.38
N ARG A 101 8.13 15.41 -3.70
CA ARG A 101 8.75 15.36 -5.05
C ARG A 101 7.75 14.86 -6.10
N PHE A 102 6.77 14.08 -5.68
CA PHE A 102 5.67 13.60 -6.53
C PHE A 102 4.48 14.57 -6.58
N ASN A 103 4.46 15.67 -5.84
CA ASN A 103 3.36 16.65 -5.92
C ASN A 103 3.61 17.75 -6.99
N GLY A 104 4.87 18.00 -7.41
CA GLY A 104 5.24 19.13 -8.29
C GLY A 104 5.31 18.90 -9.80
N VAL A 105 4.73 17.81 -10.34
CA VAL A 105 4.73 17.48 -11.79
C VAL A 105 3.30 17.07 -12.17
N ALA A 106 2.80 17.49 -13.32
CA ALA A 106 1.38 17.49 -13.72
C ALA A 106 0.51 16.28 -13.27
N GLU A 107 -0.69 16.59 -12.76
CA GLU A 107 -1.66 15.72 -12.10
C GLU A 107 -2.14 14.52 -12.94
N GLU A 108 -2.10 14.61 -14.27
CA GLU A 108 -2.76 13.62 -15.14
C GLU A 108 -1.96 12.32 -15.37
N ARG A 109 -0.66 12.28 -15.02
CA ARG A 109 0.18 11.07 -15.22
C ARG A 109 0.63 10.39 -13.92
N LYS A 110 0.18 10.79 -12.74
CA LYS A 110 0.82 10.38 -11.46
C LYS A 110 0.04 9.37 -10.63
N GLY A 111 -0.20 8.21 -11.22
CA GLY A 111 -0.72 7.09 -10.45
C GLY A 111 0.30 6.36 -9.59
N PHE A 112 -0.15 5.69 -8.53
CA PHE A 112 0.66 4.75 -7.74
C PHE A 112 1.40 3.79 -8.66
N PHE A 113 0.68 3.17 -9.60
CA PHE A 113 1.27 2.26 -10.57
C PHE A 113 2.22 2.95 -11.55
N ASN A 114 1.96 4.21 -11.90
CA ASN A 114 2.89 4.94 -12.75
C ASN A 114 4.20 5.23 -12.02
N ILE A 115 4.16 5.57 -10.73
CA ILE A 115 5.36 5.74 -9.91
C ILE A 115 6.07 4.40 -9.71
N LEU A 116 5.31 3.36 -9.40
CA LEU A 116 5.83 2.01 -9.16
C LEU A 116 6.46 1.40 -10.41
N PHE A 117 5.97 1.66 -11.62
CA PHE A 117 6.47 1.00 -12.84
C PHE A 117 7.25 1.92 -13.80
N LYS A 118 6.89 3.20 -13.88
CA LYS A 118 7.42 4.15 -14.88
C LYS A 118 8.08 5.38 -14.28
N GLY A 119 8.07 5.55 -12.96
CA GLY A 119 8.69 6.66 -12.28
C GLY A 119 10.20 6.67 -12.52
N LYS A 120 10.70 7.72 -13.18
CA LYS A 120 12.13 8.05 -13.28
C LYS A 120 12.45 9.10 -12.21
N THR A 121 13.20 8.69 -11.19
CA THR A 121 13.77 9.57 -10.17
C THR A 121 15.29 9.47 -10.26
N TYR A 122 15.98 10.59 -10.05
CA TYR A 122 17.45 10.65 -10.13
C TYR A 122 18.09 10.57 -8.73
N GLY A 123 19.31 10.03 -8.67
CA GLY A 123 20.09 9.88 -7.43
C GLY A 123 19.56 8.79 -6.49
N ILE A 124 19.81 8.94 -5.19
CA ILE A 124 19.49 7.94 -4.14
C ILE A 124 18.00 7.55 -4.13
N ALA A 125 17.10 8.48 -4.43
CA ALA A 125 15.67 8.21 -4.54
C ALA A 125 15.33 7.26 -5.70
N GLY A 126 16.08 7.32 -6.80
CA GLY A 126 15.92 6.41 -7.94
C GLY A 126 16.43 5.01 -7.62
N THR A 127 17.64 4.92 -7.05
CA THR A 127 18.26 3.64 -6.66
C THR A 127 17.42 2.89 -5.62
N SER A 128 16.92 3.60 -4.61
CA SER A 128 16.05 3.01 -3.58
C SER A 128 14.72 2.49 -4.17
N LEU A 129 14.08 3.23 -5.07
CA LEU A 129 12.87 2.77 -5.75
C LEU A 129 13.14 1.53 -6.60
N TRP A 130 14.27 1.49 -7.30
CA TRP A 130 14.65 0.35 -8.12
C TRP A 130 14.90 -0.90 -7.27
N LEU A 131 15.62 -0.76 -6.16
CA LEU A 131 15.83 -1.84 -5.19
C LEU A 131 14.49 -2.35 -4.63
N LEU A 132 13.60 -1.44 -4.21
CA LEU A 132 12.26 -1.80 -3.71
C LEU A 132 11.43 -2.57 -4.75
N ARG A 133 11.52 -2.21 -6.04
CA ARG A 133 10.85 -2.94 -7.13
C ARG A 133 11.37 -4.38 -7.24
N ILE A 134 12.69 -4.57 -7.23
CA ILE A 134 13.30 -5.90 -7.32
C ILE A 134 12.90 -6.76 -6.14
N LEU A 135 13.02 -6.21 -4.92
CA LEU A 135 12.64 -6.91 -3.70
C LEU A 135 11.15 -7.25 -3.69
N TYR A 136 10.30 -6.37 -4.22
CA TYR A 136 8.87 -6.62 -4.31
C TYR A 136 8.58 -7.79 -5.24
N ILE A 137 9.14 -7.77 -6.46
CA ILE A 137 8.99 -8.88 -7.42
C ILE A 137 9.53 -10.18 -6.83
N ALA A 138 10.71 -10.16 -6.21
CA ALA A 138 11.31 -11.32 -5.56
C ALA A 138 10.42 -11.88 -4.44
N SER A 139 9.84 -11.01 -3.60
CA SER A 139 8.94 -11.43 -2.52
C SER A 139 7.63 -12.03 -3.04
N VAL A 140 7.10 -11.51 -4.15
CA VAL A 140 5.91 -12.07 -4.82
C VAL A 140 6.23 -13.46 -5.39
N VAL A 141 7.34 -13.59 -6.12
CA VAL A 141 7.80 -14.88 -6.68
C VAL A 141 8.03 -15.89 -5.56
N TYR A 142 8.69 -15.49 -4.47
CA TYR A 142 8.90 -16.34 -3.30
C TYR A 142 7.59 -16.88 -2.72
N VAL A 143 6.59 -16.01 -2.54
CA VAL A 143 5.25 -16.41 -2.06
C VAL A 143 4.59 -17.39 -3.03
N PHE A 144 4.71 -17.18 -4.34
CA PHE A 144 4.15 -18.09 -5.35
C PHE A 144 4.84 -19.46 -5.37
N LEU A 145 6.16 -19.52 -5.16
CA LEU A 145 6.91 -20.77 -5.18
C LEU A 145 6.68 -21.63 -3.93
N TYR A 146 6.37 -21.02 -2.80
CA TYR A 146 6.13 -21.71 -1.53
C TYR A 146 4.65 -22.08 -1.31
N ARG A 147 3.77 -21.74 -2.24
CA ARG A 147 2.33 -22.03 -2.18
C ARG A 147 1.98 -23.21 -3.08
#